data_AF-A0AAX2KLC4-F1
#
_entry.id   AF-A0AAX2KLC4-F1
#
_cell.length_a   1.000
_cell.length_b   1.000
_cell.length_c   1.000
_cell.angle_alpha   90.00
_cell.angle_beta   90.00
_cell.angle_gamma   90.00
#
_symmetry.space_group_name_H-M   'P 1'
#
loop_
_entity.id
_entity.type
_entity.pdbx_description
1 polymer ?
#
loop_
_entity_poly.entity_id
_entity_poly.type
_entity_poly.pdbx_seq_one_letter_code
_entity_poly.pdbx_strand_id
1 'polypeptide(L)'
;MKQLRNRAMRFKAAKEAKKAEQGIGLIRSFFNGQKTLGKVAALILKNPISWVVLLVLFLVFLLSGVASSTQKPAIVQEEEDLTASWTYFTKLDAQHTDDNNLFYSNIDDVLFYMNYRYDDFKLLDMDSTGTKNFETILSELWTALNGKKPDYQLKTMQSLETDKKSSYFIEEEQAKHYQEIKKS
;
A
#
# COMPACT_ATOMS: atom_id res chain seq x y z
N MET A 1 -23.93 -26.64 58.88
CA MET A 1 -23.57 -26.86 57.45
C MET A 1 -23.34 -25.58 56.63
N LYS A 2 -24.10 -24.48 56.83
CA LYS A 2 -23.97 -23.23 56.04
C LYS A 2 -22.57 -22.55 56.12
N GLN A 3 -21.95 -22.57 57.29
CA GLN A 3 -20.60 -22.00 57.54
C GLN A 3 -19.47 -22.75 56.80
N LEU A 4 -19.55 -24.08 56.72
CA LEU A 4 -18.58 -24.93 56.02
C LEU A 4 -18.66 -24.72 54.50
N ARG A 5 -19.88 -24.60 53.96
CA ARG A 5 -20.11 -24.29 52.53
C ARG A 5 -19.54 -22.92 52.16
N ASN A 6 -19.73 -21.90 53.01
CA ASN A 6 -19.18 -20.57 52.78
C ASN A 6 -17.64 -20.54 52.84
N ARG A 7 -17.01 -21.32 53.73
CA ARG A 7 -15.54 -21.47 53.74
C ARG A 7 -15.02 -22.15 52.48
N ALA A 8 -15.67 -23.22 52.02
CA ALA A 8 -15.28 -23.90 50.78
C ALA A 8 -15.39 -22.98 49.55
N MET A 9 -16.47 -22.19 49.44
CA MET A 9 -16.64 -21.21 48.36
C MET A 9 -15.57 -20.10 48.39
N ARG A 10 -15.22 -19.59 49.57
CA ARG A 10 -14.14 -18.60 49.73
C ARG A 10 -12.77 -19.18 49.37
N PHE A 11 -12.50 -20.44 49.72
CA PHE A 11 -11.28 -21.13 49.31
C PHE A 11 -11.20 -21.34 47.80
N LYS A 12 -12.32 -21.69 47.14
CA LYS A 12 -12.38 -21.84 45.69
C LYS A 12 -12.16 -20.50 44.99
N ALA A 13 -12.85 -19.46 45.42
CA ALA A 13 -12.67 -18.09 44.90
C ALA A 13 -11.24 -17.57 45.11
N ALA A 14 -10.62 -17.81 46.27
CA ALA A 14 -9.23 -17.45 46.52
C ALA A 14 -8.25 -18.21 45.61
N LYS A 15 -8.53 -19.49 45.31
CA LYS A 15 -7.72 -20.29 44.38
C LYS A 15 -7.85 -19.81 42.93
N GLU A 16 -9.03 -19.38 42.52
CA GLU A 16 -9.29 -18.82 41.19
C GLU A 16 -8.67 -17.42 41.04
N ALA A 17 -8.81 -16.56 42.07
CA ALA A 17 -8.14 -15.25 42.11
C ALA A 17 -6.61 -15.39 42.03
N LYS A 18 -6.02 -16.34 42.76
CA LYS A 18 -4.58 -16.60 42.71
C LYS A 18 -4.12 -17.09 41.33
N LYS A 19 -4.93 -17.86 40.61
CA LYS A 19 -4.64 -18.27 39.22
C LYS A 19 -4.73 -17.08 38.25
N ALA A 20 -5.71 -16.19 38.43
CA ALA A 20 -5.87 -14.99 37.62
C ALA A 20 -4.70 -14.01 37.82
N GLU A 21 -4.28 -13.76 39.08
CA GLU A 21 -3.11 -12.94 39.39
C GLU A 21 -1.81 -13.51 38.81
N GLN A 22 -1.64 -14.82 38.86
CA GLN A 22 -0.50 -15.49 38.22
C GLN A 22 -0.52 -15.32 36.70
N GLY A 23 -1.68 -15.42 36.05
CA GLY A 23 -1.84 -15.17 34.62
C GLY A 23 -1.46 -13.74 34.23
N ILE A 24 -1.97 -12.74 34.97
CA ILE A 24 -1.70 -11.32 34.72
C ILE A 24 -0.22 -10.97 34.98
N GLY A 25 0.38 -11.51 36.06
CA GLY A 25 1.79 -11.31 36.37
C GLY A 25 2.73 -11.89 35.30
N LEU A 26 2.35 -13.01 34.69
CA LEU A 26 3.12 -13.61 33.60
C LEU A 26 3.07 -12.76 32.32
N ILE A 27 1.89 -12.25 31.96
CA ILE A 27 1.70 -11.33 30.82
C ILE A 27 2.57 -10.09 31.00
N ARG A 28 2.53 -9.45 32.18
CA ARG A 28 3.34 -8.27 32.49
C ARG A 28 4.84 -8.54 32.38
N SER A 29 5.29 -9.71 32.86
CA SER A 29 6.72 -10.09 32.80
C SER A 29 7.21 -10.41 31.39
N PHE A 30 6.33 -10.85 30.49
CA PHE A 30 6.64 -11.09 29.08
C PHE A 30 6.84 -9.78 28.32
N PHE A 31 5.95 -8.79 28.52
CA PHE A 31 6.11 -7.45 27.94
C PHE A 31 7.34 -6.70 28.46
N ASN A 32 7.75 -6.99 29.70
CA ASN A 32 8.96 -6.41 30.30
C ASN A 32 10.25 -7.19 29.95
N GLY A 33 10.20 -8.16 29.03
CA GLY A 33 11.37 -8.90 28.54
C GLY A 33 12.07 -9.84 29.54
N GLN A 34 11.49 -10.06 30.72
CA GLN A 34 12.15 -10.77 31.83
C GLN A 34 11.95 -12.30 31.82
N LYS A 35 11.17 -12.87 30.89
CA LYS A 35 10.98 -14.33 30.80
C LYS A 35 11.34 -14.91 29.43
N THR A 36 12.08 -16.01 29.48
CA THR A 36 12.46 -16.85 28.35
C THR A 36 11.22 -17.44 27.66
N LEU A 37 11.16 -17.31 26.34
CA LEU A 37 10.15 -17.85 25.41
C LEU A 37 9.63 -19.26 25.78
N GLY A 38 10.50 -20.12 26.32
CA GLY A 38 10.15 -21.50 26.70
C GLY A 38 9.04 -21.64 27.77
N LYS A 39 8.92 -20.70 28.72
CA LYS A 39 7.85 -20.78 29.76
C LYS A 39 6.49 -20.38 29.22
N VAL A 40 6.46 -19.46 28.26
CA VAL A 40 5.23 -19.03 27.57
C VAL A 40 4.76 -20.13 26.63
N ALA A 41 5.67 -20.73 25.86
CA ALA A 41 5.38 -21.88 25.01
C ALA A 41 4.79 -23.05 25.82
N ALA A 42 5.39 -23.41 26.96
CA ALA A 42 4.88 -24.48 27.81
C ALA A 42 3.48 -24.22 28.38
N LEU A 43 3.10 -22.96 28.59
CA LEU A 43 1.76 -22.57 29.05
C LEU A 43 0.71 -22.65 27.95
N ILE A 44 1.07 -22.22 26.73
CA ILE A 44 0.23 -22.33 25.54
C ILE A 44 -0.02 -23.80 25.19
N LEU A 45 1.02 -24.65 25.22
CA LEU A 45 0.89 -26.09 24.93
C LEU A 45 0.02 -26.83 25.94
N LYS A 46 0.03 -26.43 27.23
CA LYS A 46 -0.70 -27.13 28.29
C LYS A 46 -2.15 -26.71 28.46
N ASN A 47 -2.57 -25.60 27.83
CA ASN A 47 -3.92 -25.08 28.00
C ASN A 47 -4.72 -25.16 26.69
N PRO A 48 -5.74 -26.03 26.59
CA PRO A 48 -6.54 -26.18 25.36
C PRO A 48 -7.27 -24.89 24.95
N ILE A 49 -7.56 -24.00 25.90
CA ILE A 49 -8.18 -22.70 25.62
C ILE A 49 -7.22 -21.78 24.84
N SER A 50 -5.91 -21.88 25.10
CA SER A 50 -4.91 -21.07 24.39
C SER A 50 -4.88 -21.38 22.90
N TRP A 51 -5.17 -22.62 22.49
CA TRP A 51 -5.27 -23.02 21.08
C TRP A 51 -6.49 -22.41 20.39
N VAL A 52 -7.64 -22.34 21.09
CA VAL A 52 -8.85 -21.69 20.58
C VAL A 52 -8.61 -20.20 20.35
N VAL A 53 -7.95 -19.53 21.31
CA VAL A 53 -7.60 -18.10 21.19
C VAL A 53 -6.64 -17.87 20.02
N LEU A 54 -5.63 -18.71 19.84
CA LEU A 54 -4.70 -18.63 18.70
C LEU A 54 -5.40 -18.85 17.36
N LEU A 55 -6.33 -19.81 17.27
CA LEU A 55 -7.14 -20.03 16.07
C LEU A 55 -7.97 -18.79 15.73
N VAL A 56 -8.62 -18.18 16.73
CA VAL A 56 -9.41 -16.95 16.53
C VAL A 56 -8.52 -15.80 16.05
N LEU A 57 -7.36 -15.60 16.67
CA LEU A 57 -6.41 -14.57 16.24
C LEU A 57 -5.90 -14.81 14.81
N PHE A 58 -5.63 -16.07 14.46
CA PHE A 58 -5.23 -16.45 13.12
C PHE A 58 -6.34 -16.20 12.08
N LEU A 59 -7.59 -16.51 12.41
CA LEU A 59 -8.74 -16.23 11.55
C LEU A 59 -8.96 -14.72 11.37
N VAL A 60 -8.83 -13.93 12.44
CA VAL A 60 -8.89 -12.46 12.36
C VAL A 60 -7.76 -11.92 11.47
N PHE A 61 -6.54 -12.46 11.60
CA PHE A 61 -5.41 -12.10 10.76
C PHE A 61 -5.67 -12.45 9.28
N LEU A 62 -6.17 -13.64 8.98
CA LEU A 62 -6.54 -14.04 7.62
C LEU A 62 -7.59 -13.09 7.03
N LEU A 63 -8.65 -12.77 7.78
CA LEU A 63 -9.70 -11.87 7.32
C LEU A 63 -9.21 -10.43 7.13
N SER A 64 -8.24 -9.98 7.93
CA SER A 64 -7.61 -8.67 7.73
C SER A 64 -6.81 -8.56 6.43
N GLY A 65 -6.32 -9.68 5.89
CA GLY A 65 -5.56 -9.70 4.64
C GLY A 65 -6.41 -9.68 3.36
N VAL A 66 -7.70 -10.08 3.41
CA VAL A 66 -8.55 -10.22 2.20
C VAL A 66 -9.22 -8.90 1.81
N ALA A 67 -9.35 -7.94 2.73
CA ALA A 67 -10.05 -6.67 2.50
C ALA A 67 -9.30 -5.68 1.59
N SER A 68 -8.09 -5.99 1.13
CA SER A 68 -7.27 -5.11 0.29
C SER A 68 -7.42 -5.36 -1.22
N SER A 69 -8.36 -6.21 -1.65
CA SER A 69 -8.52 -6.61 -3.07
C SER A 69 -9.67 -5.90 -3.80
N THR A 70 -10.09 -4.71 -3.34
CA THR A 70 -10.98 -3.87 -4.15
C THR A 70 -10.22 -3.48 -5.41
N GLN A 71 -10.63 -4.00 -6.57
CA GLN A 71 -10.09 -3.61 -7.86
C GLN A 71 -10.23 -2.10 -7.98
N LYS A 72 -9.11 -1.37 -7.90
CA LYS A 72 -9.10 0.08 -8.12
C LYS A 72 -9.48 0.33 -9.59
N PRO A 73 -10.35 1.31 -9.87
CA PRO A 73 -10.63 1.71 -11.24
C PRO A 73 -9.36 2.21 -11.93
N ALA A 74 -9.33 2.14 -13.26
CA ALA A 74 -8.19 2.55 -14.09
C ALA A 74 -7.77 4.01 -13.88
N ILE A 75 -8.74 4.88 -13.59
CA ILE A 75 -8.54 6.27 -13.22
C ILE A 75 -9.22 6.46 -11.86
N VAL A 76 -8.45 6.92 -10.89
CA VAL A 76 -8.92 7.18 -9.52
C VAL A 76 -9.06 8.69 -9.25
N GLN A 77 -8.48 9.52 -10.14
CA GLN A 77 -8.59 10.97 -10.10
C GLN A 77 -10.02 11.49 -10.32
N GLU A 78 -10.33 12.60 -9.67
CA GLU A 78 -11.50 13.43 -9.95
C GLU A 78 -11.41 14.05 -11.35
N GLU A 79 -12.56 14.28 -12.00
CA GLU A 79 -12.61 14.77 -13.40
C GLU A 79 -11.90 16.14 -13.58
N GLU A 80 -11.95 17.00 -12.58
CA GLU A 80 -11.28 18.30 -12.59
C GLU A 80 -9.75 18.13 -12.64
N ASP A 81 -9.19 17.27 -11.78
CA ASP A 81 -7.75 17.02 -11.69
C ASP A 81 -7.22 16.30 -12.94
N LEU A 82 -8.03 15.39 -13.51
CA LEU A 82 -7.72 14.73 -14.78
C LEU A 82 -7.71 15.75 -15.94
N THR A 83 -8.70 16.63 -16.00
CA THR A 83 -8.79 17.70 -17.02
C THR A 83 -7.62 18.67 -16.93
N ALA A 84 -7.23 19.04 -15.70
CA ALA A 84 -6.07 19.89 -15.47
C ALA A 84 -4.79 19.23 -15.99
N SER A 85 -4.57 17.96 -15.66
CA SER A 85 -3.41 17.18 -16.09
C SER A 85 -3.35 17.02 -17.61
N TRP A 86 -4.48 16.72 -18.24
CA TRP A 86 -4.60 16.64 -19.71
C TRP A 86 -4.26 17.98 -20.39
N THR A 87 -4.83 19.06 -19.87
CA THR A 87 -4.62 20.42 -20.40
C THR A 87 -3.16 20.83 -20.28
N TYR A 88 -2.53 20.54 -19.14
CA TYR A 88 -1.13 20.82 -18.91
C TYR A 88 -0.24 20.07 -19.91
N PHE A 89 -0.48 18.77 -20.11
CA PHE A 89 0.32 17.97 -21.02
C PHE A 89 0.15 18.41 -22.48
N THR A 90 -1.08 18.74 -22.90
CA THR A 90 -1.36 19.33 -24.22
C THR A 90 -0.62 20.64 -24.42
N LYS A 91 -0.51 21.47 -23.37
CA LYS A 91 0.25 22.72 -23.40
C LYS A 91 1.75 22.46 -23.59
N LEU A 92 2.31 21.40 -23.01
CA LEU A 92 3.72 21.02 -23.25
C LEU A 92 3.96 20.68 -24.72
N ASP A 93 3.12 19.86 -25.34
CA ASP A 93 3.19 19.57 -26.78
C ASP A 93 3.17 20.86 -27.61
N ALA A 94 2.23 21.77 -27.31
CA ALA A 94 2.10 23.05 -28.02
C ALA A 94 3.32 23.98 -27.81
N GLN A 95 3.88 24.02 -26.61
CA GLN A 95 5.05 24.86 -26.29
C GLN A 95 6.33 24.40 -26.99
N HIS A 96 6.47 23.10 -27.23
CA HIS A 96 7.63 22.54 -27.90
C HIS A 96 7.44 22.43 -29.43
N THR A 97 6.22 22.58 -29.91
CA THR A 97 5.89 22.63 -31.34
C THR A 97 6.41 23.91 -31.99
N ASP A 98 7.05 23.78 -33.15
CA ASP A 98 7.52 24.87 -33.99
C ASP A 98 7.39 24.52 -35.49
N ASP A 99 7.92 25.38 -36.37
CA ASP A 99 7.83 25.20 -37.83
C ASP A 99 8.45 23.88 -38.34
N ASN A 100 9.35 23.26 -37.56
CA ASN A 100 10.07 22.04 -37.96
C ASN A 100 9.64 20.80 -37.17
N ASN A 101 9.11 20.96 -35.96
CA ASN A 101 8.75 19.85 -35.07
C ASN A 101 7.32 20.02 -34.55
N LEU A 102 6.47 19.02 -34.79
CA LEU A 102 5.10 18.97 -34.29
C LEU A 102 4.97 17.81 -33.30
N PHE A 103 4.36 18.06 -32.13
CA PHE A 103 4.17 17.04 -31.10
C PHE A 103 2.69 16.73 -30.88
N TYR A 104 2.38 15.44 -30.86
CA TYR A 104 1.06 14.89 -30.56
C TYR A 104 1.27 13.64 -29.70
N SER A 105 1.54 13.86 -28.41
CA SER A 105 1.79 12.78 -27.48
C SER A 105 0.51 11.98 -27.22
N ASN A 106 0.63 10.67 -26.99
CA ASN A 106 -0.51 9.86 -26.53
C ASN A 106 -0.79 10.15 -25.05
N ILE A 107 -1.56 11.20 -24.78
CA ILE A 107 -1.83 11.70 -23.41
C ILE A 107 -2.63 10.67 -22.59
N ASP A 108 -3.47 9.84 -23.23
CA ASP A 108 -4.22 8.78 -22.54
C ASP A 108 -3.26 7.79 -21.86
N ASP A 109 -2.25 7.32 -22.60
CA ASP A 109 -1.24 6.41 -22.05
C ASP A 109 -0.43 7.06 -20.92
N VAL A 110 -0.13 8.36 -21.06
CA VAL A 110 0.60 9.13 -20.05
C VAL A 110 -0.22 9.23 -18.76
N LEU A 111 -1.48 9.65 -18.84
CA LEU A 111 -2.31 9.83 -17.66
C LEU A 111 -2.69 8.49 -17.03
N PHE A 112 -2.88 7.44 -17.84
CA PHE A 112 -3.05 6.09 -17.31
C PHE A 112 -1.83 5.65 -16.49
N TYR A 113 -0.61 5.82 -17.02
CA TYR A 113 0.62 5.53 -16.29
C TYR A 113 0.71 6.32 -14.98
N MET A 114 0.41 7.62 -15.04
CA MET A 114 0.46 8.49 -13.87
C MET A 114 -0.55 8.08 -12.79
N ASN A 115 -1.79 7.76 -13.18
CA ASN A 115 -2.81 7.24 -12.27
C ASN A 115 -2.36 5.91 -11.65
N TYR A 116 -1.83 4.99 -12.45
CA TYR A 116 -1.32 3.72 -11.94
C TYR A 116 -0.21 3.91 -10.91
N ARG A 117 0.69 4.87 -11.14
CA ARG A 117 1.89 5.06 -10.31
C ARG A 117 1.63 5.89 -9.06
N TYR A 118 0.69 6.83 -9.13
CA TYR A 118 0.50 7.89 -8.13
C TYR A 118 -0.94 8.06 -7.64
N ASP A 119 -1.89 7.23 -8.10
CA ASP A 119 -3.28 7.23 -7.67
C ASP A 119 -3.99 8.57 -8.00
N ASP A 120 -4.60 9.22 -7.02
CA ASP A 120 -5.38 10.48 -7.12
C ASP A 120 -4.50 11.75 -7.06
N PHE A 121 -3.40 11.77 -7.81
CA PHE A 121 -2.45 12.89 -7.78
C PHE A 121 -3.08 14.21 -8.27
N LYS A 122 -2.53 15.35 -7.84
CA LYS A 122 -2.91 16.68 -8.33
C LYS A 122 -1.69 17.44 -8.81
N LEU A 123 -1.81 18.18 -9.91
CA LEU A 123 -0.68 18.82 -10.58
C LEU A 123 0.27 19.60 -9.65
N LEU A 124 -0.29 20.39 -8.74
CA LEU A 124 0.47 21.27 -7.85
C LEU A 124 0.91 20.59 -6.55
N ASP A 125 0.40 19.40 -6.26
CA ASP A 125 0.80 18.65 -5.09
C ASP A 125 2.20 18.08 -5.28
N MET A 126 2.91 17.93 -4.16
CA MET A 126 4.22 17.30 -4.14
C MET A 126 4.08 15.78 -4.15
N ASP A 127 5.03 15.12 -4.79
CA ASP A 127 5.17 13.68 -4.70
C ASP A 127 5.45 13.23 -3.24
N SER A 128 5.39 11.91 -3.01
CA SER A 128 5.60 11.37 -1.66
C SER A 128 6.97 11.70 -1.06
N THR A 129 7.96 12.04 -1.89
CA THR A 129 9.30 12.43 -1.42
C THR A 129 9.41 13.93 -1.09
N GLY A 130 8.44 14.75 -1.52
CA GLY A 130 8.47 16.20 -1.35
C GLY A 130 9.47 16.90 -2.26
N THR A 131 10.00 16.22 -3.28
CA THR A 131 11.10 16.76 -4.11
C THR A 131 10.60 17.40 -5.39
N LYS A 132 9.46 16.93 -5.92
CA LYS A 132 8.88 17.43 -7.17
C LYS A 132 7.37 17.50 -7.04
N ASN A 133 6.77 18.51 -7.67
CA ASN A 133 5.33 18.49 -7.91
C ASN A 133 5.00 17.67 -9.16
N PHE A 134 3.73 17.31 -9.32
CA PHE A 134 3.30 16.48 -10.44
C PHE A 134 3.37 17.18 -11.81
N GLU A 135 3.31 18.52 -11.86
CA GLU A 135 3.67 19.28 -13.08
C GLU A 135 5.11 19.01 -13.53
N THR A 136 6.06 19.01 -12.60
CA THR A 136 7.48 18.73 -12.89
C THR A 136 7.64 17.30 -13.37
N ILE A 137 6.96 16.34 -12.73
CA ILE A 137 7.00 14.92 -13.12
C ILE A 137 6.45 14.72 -14.53
N LEU A 138 5.32 15.36 -14.87
CA LEU A 138 4.75 15.32 -16.22
C LEU A 138 5.66 15.97 -17.26
N SER A 139 6.31 17.10 -16.94
CA SER A 139 7.29 17.73 -17.83
C SER A 139 8.51 16.84 -18.11
N GLU A 140 9.00 16.15 -17.08
CA GLU A 140 10.08 15.18 -17.24
C GLU A 140 9.65 13.97 -18.06
N LEU A 141 8.42 13.50 -17.87
CA LEU A 141 7.86 12.41 -18.66
C LEU A 141 7.68 12.81 -20.14
N TRP A 142 7.18 14.01 -20.39
CA TRP A 142 7.13 14.58 -21.74
C TRP A 142 8.52 14.59 -22.39
N THR A 143 9.53 15.01 -21.64
CA THR A 143 10.93 14.99 -22.09
C THR A 143 11.43 13.57 -22.36
N ALA A 144 11.06 12.60 -21.52
CA ALA A 144 11.47 11.21 -21.71
C ALA A 144 10.82 10.59 -22.96
N LEU A 145 9.60 11.00 -23.28
CA LEU A 145 8.87 10.60 -24.48
C LEU A 145 9.38 11.26 -25.74
N ASN A 146 9.72 12.54 -25.69
CA ASN A 146 9.98 13.33 -26.88
C ASN A 146 11.46 13.66 -27.09
N GLY A 147 12.29 13.56 -26.05
CA GLY A 147 13.67 14.04 -26.05
C GLY A 147 13.76 15.55 -25.80
N LYS A 148 14.87 16.16 -26.21
CA LYS A 148 15.12 17.61 -26.09
C LYS A 148 15.71 18.15 -27.37
N LYS A 149 15.49 19.45 -27.65
CA LYS A 149 16.21 20.15 -28.72
C LYS A 149 17.72 20.01 -28.56
N PRO A 150 18.48 19.91 -29.66
CA PRO A 150 17.99 19.87 -31.06
C PRO A 150 17.52 18.48 -31.51
N ASP A 151 17.88 17.42 -30.80
CA ASP A 151 17.67 16.03 -31.21
C ASP A 151 16.52 15.37 -30.44
N TYR A 152 15.30 15.58 -30.95
CA TYR A 152 14.12 14.89 -30.45
C TYR A 152 14.20 13.39 -30.78
N GLN A 153 13.77 12.57 -29.82
CA GLN A 153 13.72 11.10 -29.94
C GLN A 153 12.37 10.64 -29.43
N LEU A 154 11.45 10.44 -30.37
CA LEU A 154 10.08 10.06 -30.05
C LEU A 154 10.02 8.61 -29.58
N LYS A 155 9.41 8.42 -28.42
CA LYS A 155 9.19 7.16 -27.74
C LYS A 155 7.72 7.03 -27.38
N THR A 156 7.26 5.79 -27.27
CA THR A 156 5.92 5.50 -26.73
C THR A 156 6.01 5.29 -25.23
N MET A 157 4.92 5.50 -24.50
CA MET A 157 4.86 5.12 -23.09
C MET A 157 5.21 3.65 -22.88
N GLN A 158 4.69 2.76 -23.73
CA GLN A 158 5.02 1.34 -23.69
C GLN A 158 6.54 1.09 -23.75
N SER A 159 7.27 1.83 -24.59
CA SER A 159 8.72 1.69 -24.68
C SER A 159 9.44 2.13 -23.39
N LEU A 160 8.93 3.16 -22.71
CA LEU A 160 9.46 3.61 -21.43
C LEU A 160 9.11 2.66 -20.29
N GLU A 161 7.92 2.06 -20.31
CA GLU A 161 7.43 1.14 -19.27
C GLU A 161 8.08 -0.24 -19.32
N THR A 162 8.59 -0.64 -20.49
CA THR A 162 9.19 -1.97 -20.72
C THR A 162 10.71 -1.96 -20.71
N ASP A 163 11.35 -0.80 -20.83
CA ASP A 163 12.81 -0.68 -20.77
C ASP A 163 13.29 -0.64 -19.31
N LYS A 164 14.00 -1.68 -18.86
CA LYS A 164 14.59 -1.79 -17.51
C LYS A 164 15.53 -0.63 -17.13
N LYS A 165 16.02 0.14 -18.10
CA LYS A 165 16.87 1.32 -17.87
C LYS A 165 16.09 2.62 -17.75
N SER A 166 14.80 2.60 -18.06
CA SER A 166 13.91 3.75 -17.96
C SER A 166 13.53 4.00 -16.50
N SER A 167 13.49 5.27 -16.09
CA SER A 167 12.93 5.67 -14.79
C SER A 167 11.42 5.38 -14.66
N TYR A 168 10.77 5.03 -15.77
CA TYR A 168 9.34 4.73 -15.85
C TYR A 168 9.06 3.23 -16.03
N PHE A 169 10.07 2.38 -15.85
CA PHE A 169 9.93 0.93 -15.96
C PHE A 169 8.90 0.38 -14.96
N ILE A 170 8.04 -0.51 -15.44
CA ILE A 170 7.10 -1.28 -14.62
C ILE A 170 7.67 -2.67 -14.40
N GLU A 171 7.89 -3.03 -13.14
CA GLU A 171 8.43 -4.34 -12.74
C GLU A 171 7.57 -5.49 -13.27
N GLU A 172 8.20 -6.62 -13.59
CA GLU A 172 7.53 -7.78 -14.21
C GLU A 172 6.37 -8.31 -13.36
N GLU A 173 6.49 -8.23 -12.03
CA GLU A 173 5.43 -8.62 -11.08
C GLU A 173 4.19 -7.71 -11.18
N GLN A 174 4.40 -6.43 -11.47
CA GLN A 174 3.36 -5.41 -11.59
C GLN A 174 2.79 -5.32 -13.01
N ALA A 175 3.59 -5.68 -14.02
CA ALA A 175 3.23 -5.57 -15.43
C ALA A 175 1.94 -6.32 -15.77
N LYS A 176 1.69 -7.49 -15.17
CA LYS A 176 0.42 -8.23 -15.38
C LYS A 176 -0.78 -7.40 -14.92
N HIS A 177 -0.71 -6.87 -13.71
CA HIS A 177 -1.79 -6.06 -13.15
C HIS A 177 -2.01 -4.76 -13.93
N TYR A 178 -0.92 -4.07 -14.29
CA TYR A 178 -0.96 -2.88 -15.14
C TYR A 178 -1.68 -3.15 -16.47
N GLN A 179 -1.33 -4.24 -17.15
CA GLN A 179 -1.94 -4.62 -18.43
C GLN A 179 -3.38 -5.09 -18.30
N GLU A 180 -3.77 -5.66 -17.16
CA GLU A 180 -5.17 -6.01 -16.87
C GLU A 180 -6.03 -4.76 -16.71
N ILE A 181 -5.56 -3.77 -15.94
CA ILE A 181 -6.27 -2.50 -15.74
C ILE A 181 -6.31 -1.67 -17.04
N LYS A 182 -5.26 -1.70 -17.86
CA LYS A 182 -5.21 -0.92 -19.10
C LYS A 182 -6.21 -1.37 -20.16
N LYS A 183 -6.67 -2.62 -20.07
CA LYS A 183 -7.62 -3.22 -21.03
C LYS A 183 -9.08 -3.10 -20.60
N SER A 184 -9.35 -2.72 -19.36
CA SER A 184 -10.71 -2.56 -18.81
C SER A 184 -11.30 -1.21 -19.21
#